data_AF-A0AA87ZGH9-F1
#
_entry.id   AF-A0AA87ZGH9-F1
#
_cell.length_a   1.000
_cell.length_b   1.000
_cell.length_c   1.000
_cell.angle_alpha   90.00
_cell.angle_beta   90.00
_cell.angle_gamma   90.00
#
_symmetry.space_group_name_H-M   'P 1'
#
loop_
_entity.id
_entity.type
_entity.pdbx_description
1 polymer ?
#
loop_
_entity_poly.entity_id
_entity_poly.type
_entity_poly.pdbx_seq_one_letter_code
_entity_poly.pdbx_strand_id
1 'polypeptide(L)'
;MPNKMKRFFMWKKHKSPSAETAGRSRKDSGNSLSTKSNVNEEYLNAFRSNSYEEIWDIVQGKLGIISSTSTTTTSTGCSSSSLSSPFYLDLSELLLEPRQETLKSMIDNLNFHRLLVEYFEASLRACNICELLLRSIEQTRSDYQKIKRVIKMSKRVLVNDHDYHNNPDHHQEHIDQYSRAIFRELAAIALLKNPLSVISPLQYRDLRDGYMVLLRKLTTKGKKIKRREKLKRLCKKVGGAGLVVTHIALSIALLVFAFHSVFGIVAAPLVGCSAVYLSNRKKKRATDSPAPQLPGGGLGEQLDVAAKGMFILINDFDTTCQMVRRLHDEVEHRKSVAEICARNRKFELLREFTAHIMNIKTWF
;
A
#
# COMPACT_ATOMS: atom_id res chain seq x y z
N MET A 1 27.60 -0.25 -42.03
CA MET A 1 27.74 1.09 -41.42
C MET A 1 26.56 1.94 -41.89
N PRO A 2 25.97 2.88 -41.11
CA PRO A 2 26.45 3.47 -39.85
C PRO A 2 25.47 3.44 -38.65
N ASN A 3 26.08 3.68 -37.48
CA ASN A 3 25.63 4.42 -36.28
C ASN A 3 24.43 3.99 -35.42
N LYS A 4 24.75 3.23 -34.37
CA LYS A 4 24.11 3.28 -33.05
C LYS A 4 24.75 4.37 -32.20
N MET A 5 23.96 5.31 -31.68
CA MET A 5 24.41 6.29 -30.68
C MET A 5 23.90 5.87 -29.28
N LYS A 6 24.80 5.31 -28.47
CA LYS A 6 24.59 5.10 -27.02
C LYS A 6 24.99 6.39 -26.31
N ARG A 7 24.06 7.03 -25.59
CA ARG A 7 24.39 8.09 -24.62
C ARG A 7 24.59 7.47 -23.24
N PHE A 8 25.85 7.39 -22.83
CA PHE A 8 26.26 7.31 -21.44
C PHE A 8 25.97 8.64 -20.76
N PHE A 9 25.29 8.64 -19.63
CA PHE A 9 25.31 9.77 -18.70
C PHE A 9 26.15 9.40 -17.48
N MET A 10 27.33 10.01 -17.42
CA MET A 10 28.24 10.03 -16.27
C MET A 10 27.55 10.65 -15.06
N TRP A 11 27.48 9.90 -13.97
CA TRP A 11 27.12 10.41 -12.65
C TRP A 11 28.30 11.23 -12.10
N LYS A 12 28.16 12.55 -12.01
CA LYS A 12 29.14 13.39 -11.31
C LYS A 12 28.98 13.21 -9.79
N LYS A 13 30.03 12.71 -9.15
CA LYS A 13 30.23 12.79 -7.68
C LYS A 13 30.23 14.26 -7.27
N HIS A 14 29.27 14.67 -6.44
CA HIS A 14 29.38 15.91 -5.68
C HIS A 14 29.64 15.60 -4.21
N LYS A 15 30.65 16.33 -3.72
CA LYS A 15 31.40 16.21 -2.48
C LYS A 15 30.59 16.90 -1.37
N SER A 16 30.36 16.21 -0.26
CA SER A 16 29.74 16.80 0.94
C SER A 16 30.75 17.69 1.67
N PRO A 17 30.36 18.84 2.22
CA PRO A 17 31.09 19.50 3.29
C PRO A 17 30.44 19.18 4.64
N SER A 18 31.24 18.60 5.52
CA SER A 18 31.05 18.55 6.98
C SER A 18 31.47 19.87 7.62
N ALA A 19 30.68 20.41 8.55
CA ALA A 19 31.16 21.30 9.60
C ALA A 19 30.19 21.31 10.79
N GLU A 20 30.79 21.18 11.98
CA GLU A 20 30.21 21.16 13.31
C GLU A 20 29.77 22.54 13.84
N THR A 21 28.68 22.50 14.61
CA THR A 21 28.42 23.09 15.93
C THR A 21 28.75 24.56 16.29
N ALA A 22 27.70 25.18 16.89
CA ALA A 22 27.65 26.27 17.89
C ALA A 22 27.54 27.75 17.44
N GLY A 23 26.43 28.39 17.86
CA GLY A 23 26.30 29.85 17.96
C GLY A 23 24.85 30.37 18.07
N ARG A 24 24.42 30.77 19.28
CA ARG A 24 23.15 31.46 19.58
C ARG A 24 23.04 32.84 18.90
N SER A 25 21.84 33.26 18.47
CA SER A 25 21.17 34.54 18.86
C SER A 25 19.84 34.78 18.10
N ARG A 26 19.06 35.74 18.62
CA ARG A 26 17.63 36.10 18.48
C ARG A 26 17.14 36.63 17.11
N LYS A 27 15.88 36.26 16.82
CA LYS A 27 14.70 37.07 16.43
C LYS A 27 14.79 38.05 15.25
N ASP A 28 14.12 37.68 14.16
CA ASP A 28 13.30 38.51 13.25
C ASP A 28 12.38 37.54 12.47
N SER A 29 11.04 37.55 12.58
CA SER A 29 10.04 38.55 12.19
C SER A 29 10.11 38.99 10.71
N GLY A 30 9.58 38.15 9.82
CA GLY A 30 9.17 38.61 8.48
C GLY A 30 9.10 37.49 7.43
N ASN A 31 7.91 37.33 6.83
CA ASN A 31 7.65 36.62 5.57
C ASN A 31 7.85 35.09 5.51
N SER A 32 6.97 34.35 6.19
CA SER A 32 6.70 32.94 5.89
C SER A 32 5.49 32.83 4.96
N LEU A 33 5.65 33.16 3.68
CA LEU A 33 4.63 32.95 2.66
C LEU A 33 5.25 32.40 1.36
N SER A 34 6.02 31.32 1.47
CA SER A 34 6.19 30.31 0.42
C SER A 34 6.99 29.11 0.94
N THR A 35 6.45 28.34 1.88
CA THR A 35 6.90 26.96 2.06
C THR A 35 6.40 26.17 0.85
N LYS A 36 7.15 26.24 -0.24
CA LYS A 36 7.16 25.18 -1.26
C LYS A 36 7.42 23.90 -0.47
N SER A 37 6.40 23.07 -0.29
CA SER A 37 6.58 21.73 0.27
C SER A 37 7.61 21.03 -0.61
N ASN A 38 8.84 20.92 -0.09
CA ASN A 38 9.89 20.23 -0.77
C ASN A 38 9.47 18.78 -0.80
N VAL A 39 9.01 18.31 -1.96
CA VAL A 39 8.53 16.93 -2.16
C VAL A 39 9.58 15.93 -1.66
N ASN A 40 10.86 16.27 -1.74
CA ASN A 40 11.95 15.43 -1.25
C ASN A 40 12.05 15.39 0.29
N GLU A 41 11.71 16.49 0.96
CA GLU A 41 11.68 16.58 2.43
C GLU A 41 10.43 15.88 2.99
N GLU A 42 9.28 16.04 2.34
CA GLU A 42 8.05 15.29 2.65
C GLU A 42 8.25 13.78 2.38
N TYR A 43 8.92 13.43 1.28
CA TYR A 43 9.32 12.05 0.95
C TYR A 43 10.31 11.48 1.97
N LEU A 44 11.34 12.23 2.37
CA LEU A 44 12.28 11.84 3.44
C LEU A 44 11.57 11.69 4.79
N ASN A 45 10.63 12.57 5.12
CA ASN A 45 9.86 12.50 6.36
C ASN A 45 8.86 11.31 6.35
N ALA A 46 8.36 10.90 5.19
CA ALA A 46 7.55 9.68 5.07
C ALA A 46 8.38 8.42 5.37
N PHE A 47 9.61 8.32 4.84
CA PHE A 47 10.54 7.21 5.15
C PHE A 47 11.18 7.30 6.55
N ARG A 48 11.23 8.49 7.16
CA ARG A 48 11.69 8.73 8.54
C ARG A 48 10.57 8.64 9.57
N SER A 49 9.34 8.38 9.15
CA SER A 49 8.31 8.08 10.13
C SER A 49 8.69 6.77 10.83
N ASN A 50 8.67 6.76 12.16
CA ASN A 50 8.86 5.54 12.96
C ASN A 50 7.77 4.48 12.68
N SER A 51 6.84 4.73 11.74
CA SER A 51 5.76 3.82 11.35
C SER A 51 6.27 2.49 10.83
N TYR A 52 7.37 2.47 10.07
CA TYR A 52 7.96 1.20 9.62
C TYR A 52 8.46 0.38 10.81
N GLU A 53 9.23 1.00 11.72
CA GLU A 53 9.75 0.33 12.91
C GLU A 53 8.61 -0.10 13.84
N GLU A 54 7.57 0.70 14.02
CA GLU A 54 6.39 0.37 14.83
C GLU A 54 5.59 -0.79 14.24
N ILE A 55 5.29 -0.75 12.94
CA ILE A 55 4.63 -1.86 12.22
C ILE A 55 5.48 -3.11 12.29
N TRP A 56 6.80 -2.97 12.12
CA TRP A 56 7.74 -4.07 12.17
C TRP A 56 7.85 -4.68 13.56
N ASP A 57 7.87 -3.87 14.62
CA ASP A 57 7.86 -4.31 16.02
C ASP A 57 6.56 -5.04 16.36
N ILE A 58 5.40 -4.58 15.85
CA ILE A 58 4.12 -5.28 15.99
C ILE A 58 4.18 -6.66 15.32
N VAL A 59 4.66 -6.72 14.08
CA VAL A 59 4.78 -7.97 13.31
C VAL A 59 5.77 -8.93 13.98
N GLN A 60 6.96 -8.46 14.35
CA GLN A 60 8.04 -9.27 14.92
C GLN A 60 7.78 -9.69 16.36
N GLY A 61 7.22 -8.80 17.19
CA GLY A 61 6.84 -9.12 18.56
C GLY A 61 5.90 -10.32 18.61
N LYS A 62 4.99 -10.45 17.64
CA LYS A 62 4.10 -11.62 17.53
C LYS A 62 4.78 -12.85 16.90
N LEU A 63 5.67 -12.66 15.92
CA LEU A 63 6.48 -13.76 15.37
C LEU A 63 7.34 -14.44 16.47
N GLY A 64 7.86 -13.65 17.41
CA GLY A 64 8.64 -14.12 18.56
C GLY A 64 7.79 -14.82 19.65
N ILE A 65 6.61 -14.31 19.97
CA ILE A 65 5.70 -14.88 20.99
C ILE A 65 5.20 -16.27 20.57
N ILE A 66 4.84 -16.47 19.31
CA ILE A 66 4.26 -17.74 18.84
C ILE A 66 5.34 -18.82 18.70
N SER A 67 6.56 -18.44 18.33
CA SER A 67 7.74 -19.33 18.32
C SER A 67 8.09 -19.85 19.71
N SER A 68 7.83 -19.06 20.76
CA SER A 68 8.14 -19.41 22.16
C SER A 68 7.03 -20.24 22.85
N THR A 69 5.81 -20.20 22.32
CA THR A 69 4.66 -20.92 22.90
C THR A 69 4.49 -22.32 22.29
N SER A 70 5.06 -22.57 21.11
CA SER A 70 5.03 -23.89 20.45
C SER A 70 5.98 -24.92 21.08
N THR A 71 6.84 -24.53 22.02
CA THR A 71 7.82 -25.41 22.68
C THR A 71 7.38 -25.96 24.03
N THR A 72 6.19 -25.62 24.55
CA THR A 72 5.77 -25.97 25.93
C THR A 72 4.51 -26.84 26.07
N THR A 73 4.03 -27.51 25.01
CA THR A 73 2.90 -28.46 25.16
C THR A 73 3.29 -29.89 24.80
N THR A 74 3.77 -30.61 25.81
CA THR A 74 3.81 -32.08 25.81
C THR A 74 2.43 -32.65 26.17
N SER A 75 2.03 -33.66 25.39
CA SER A 75 1.09 -34.74 25.74
C SER A 75 -0.43 -34.47 25.70
N THR A 76 -1.11 -34.88 24.61
CA THR A 76 -1.95 -36.11 24.53
C THR A 76 -2.75 -36.17 23.21
N GLY A 77 -2.67 -37.32 22.54
CA GLY A 77 -3.67 -38.01 21.70
C GLY A 77 -4.56 -37.30 20.65
N CYS A 78 -4.57 -37.93 19.46
CA CYS A 78 -5.65 -38.04 18.46
C CYS A 78 -5.61 -37.19 17.18
N SER A 79 -6.11 -37.85 16.13
CA SER A 79 -5.75 -37.75 14.72
C SER A 79 -6.46 -36.69 13.89
N SER A 80 -5.80 -36.34 12.78
CA SER A 80 -6.33 -35.89 11.48
C SER A 80 -7.28 -34.69 11.44
N SER A 81 -6.78 -33.56 10.94
CA SER A 81 -7.26 -32.83 9.74
C SER A 81 -6.79 -31.36 9.83
N SER A 82 -6.09 -30.89 8.79
CA SER A 82 -5.80 -29.46 8.52
C SER A 82 -5.23 -28.65 9.70
N LEU A 83 -3.92 -28.77 9.95
CA LEU A 83 -3.18 -27.81 10.78
C LEU A 83 -3.05 -26.48 10.03
N SER A 84 -4.12 -25.68 10.05
CA SER A 84 -4.02 -24.23 9.87
C SER A 84 -3.19 -23.69 11.03
N SER A 85 -1.91 -23.46 10.76
CA SER A 85 -0.93 -22.86 11.66
C SER A 85 -1.52 -21.63 12.39
N PRO A 86 -1.51 -21.55 13.75
CA PRO A 86 -2.06 -20.41 14.52
C PRO A 86 -1.28 -19.10 14.36
N PHE A 87 -0.28 -19.07 13.48
CA PHE A 87 0.84 -18.12 13.51
C PHE A 87 0.50 -16.69 13.05
N TYR A 88 -0.66 -16.46 12.44
CA TYR A 88 -1.06 -15.17 11.87
C TYR A 88 -2.58 -15.01 11.93
N LEU A 89 -3.15 -14.95 13.14
CA LEU A 89 -4.52 -14.47 13.30
C LEU A 89 -4.53 -12.97 13.00
N ASP A 90 -4.92 -12.68 11.75
CA ASP A 90 -5.40 -11.40 11.22
C ASP A 90 -4.46 -10.20 11.41
N LEU A 91 -3.37 -10.14 10.65
CA LEU A 91 -2.46 -9.00 10.67
C LEU A 91 -3.19 -7.71 10.25
N SER A 92 -4.26 -7.85 9.47
CA SER A 92 -5.12 -6.74 9.06
C SER A 92 -5.90 -6.14 10.23
N GLU A 93 -6.35 -6.93 11.21
CA GLU A 93 -6.98 -6.46 12.46
C GLU A 93 -6.05 -5.61 13.34
N LEU A 94 -4.74 -5.88 13.26
CA LEU A 94 -3.72 -5.24 14.11
C LEU A 94 -3.07 -4.02 13.46
N LEU A 95 -2.84 -4.06 12.15
CA LEU A 95 -2.16 -2.99 11.43
C LEU A 95 -3.11 -1.91 10.91
N LEU A 96 -4.40 -2.23 10.73
CA LEU A 96 -5.38 -1.26 10.25
C LEU A 96 -6.10 -0.58 11.41
N GLU A 97 -5.82 0.70 11.56
CA GLU A 97 -6.59 1.57 12.44
C GLU A 97 -7.54 2.48 11.65
N PRO A 98 -8.82 2.62 12.05
CA PRO A 98 -9.49 1.87 13.12
C PRO A 98 -9.79 0.41 12.73
N ARG A 99 -9.88 -0.47 13.74
CA ARG A 99 -10.20 -1.90 13.56
C ARG A 99 -11.46 -2.10 12.71
N GLN A 100 -11.52 -3.22 12.01
CA GLN A 100 -12.56 -3.46 11.01
C GLN A 100 -13.99 -3.42 11.59
N GLU A 101 -14.21 -3.89 12.82
CA GLU A 101 -15.49 -3.78 13.52
C GLU A 101 -15.86 -2.33 13.80
N THR A 102 -14.93 -1.55 14.34
CA THR A 102 -15.09 -0.11 14.58
C THR A 102 -15.36 0.62 13.28
N LEU A 103 -14.60 0.33 12.22
CA LEU A 103 -14.76 0.93 10.91
C LEU A 103 -16.13 0.62 10.31
N LYS A 104 -16.61 -0.63 10.41
CA LYS A 104 -17.96 -1.02 9.97
C LYS A 104 -19.03 -0.22 10.71
N SER A 105 -18.91 -0.11 12.03
CA SER A 105 -19.84 0.70 12.83
C SER A 105 -19.82 2.17 12.42
N MET A 106 -18.65 2.72 12.09
CA MET A 106 -18.51 4.08 11.60
C MET A 106 -19.13 4.25 10.21
N ILE A 107 -18.95 3.28 9.32
CA ILE A 107 -19.54 3.29 7.97
C ILE A 107 -21.06 3.36 8.05
N ASP A 108 -21.66 2.53 8.90
CA ASP A 108 -23.11 2.46 9.09
C ASP A 108 -23.67 3.73 9.76
N ASN A 109 -22.94 4.28 10.74
CA ASN A 109 -23.42 5.43 11.53
C ASN A 109 -23.12 6.80 10.91
N LEU A 110 -22.04 6.94 10.13
CA LEU A 110 -21.53 8.23 9.66
C LEU A 110 -21.85 8.51 8.18
N ASN A 111 -22.57 7.62 7.49
CA ASN A 111 -22.99 7.77 6.09
C ASN A 111 -21.81 8.16 5.17
N PHE A 112 -20.71 7.40 5.23
CA PHE A 112 -19.56 7.65 4.37
C PHE A 112 -19.94 7.63 2.90
N HIS A 113 -19.29 8.48 2.11
CA HIS A 113 -19.43 8.42 0.67
C HIS A 113 -18.94 7.06 0.16
N ARG A 114 -19.74 6.38 -0.69
CA ARG A 114 -19.45 5.03 -1.20
C ARG A 114 -18.01 4.81 -1.69
N LEU A 115 -17.40 5.82 -2.33
CA LEU A 115 -16.01 5.72 -2.80
C LEU A 115 -14.96 5.65 -1.68
N LEU A 116 -15.23 6.23 -0.51
CA LEU A 116 -14.37 6.08 0.67
C LEU A 116 -14.51 4.67 1.25
N VAL A 117 -15.72 4.10 1.23
CA VAL A 117 -15.95 2.70 1.59
C VAL A 117 -15.20 1.76 0.63
N GLU A 118 -15.33 1.98 -0.68
CA GLU A 118 -14.57 1.23 -1.71
C GLU A 118 -13.04 1.37 -1.49
N TYR A 119 -12.56 2.54 -1.02
CA TYR A 119 -11.15 2.75 -0.66
C TYR A 119 -10.71 1.91 0.53
N PHE A 120 -11.45 1.96 1.64
CA PHE A 120 -11.10 1.18 2.82
C PHE A 120 -11.13 -0.33 2.55
N GLU A 121 -12.11 -0.79 1.76
CA GLU A 121 -12.19 -2.18 1.33
C GLU A 121 -10.99 -2.58 0.45
N ALA A 122 -10.58 -1.71 -0.48
CA ALA A 122 -9.38 -1.94 -1.29
C ALA A 122 -8.10 -2.01 -0.42
N SER A 123 -7.97 -1.13 0.58
CA SER A 123 -6.84 -1.16 1.52
C SER A 123 -6.81 -2.45 2.35
N LEU A 124 -7.96 -2.90 2.85
CA LEU A 124 -8.06 -4.17 3.57
C LEU A 124 -7.65 -5.36 2.70
N ARG A 125 -8.16 -5.43 1.47
CA ARG A 125 -7.79 -6.50 0.52
C ARG A 125 -6.29 -6.48 0.24
N ALA A 126 -5.68 -5.31 0.12
CA ALA A 126 -4.24 -5.20 -0.03
C ALA A 126 -3.48 -5.72 1.20
N CYS A 127 -3.90 -5.39 2.41
CA CYS A 127 -3.30 -5.94 3.64
C CYS A 127 -3.36 -7.47 3.67
N ASN A 128 -4.48 -8.07 3.31
CA ASN A 128 -4.63 -9.53 3.25
C ASN A 128 -3.69 -10.17 2.23
N ILE A 129 -3.46 -9.50 1.10
CA ILE A 129 -2.48 -9.95 0.10
C ILE A 129 -1.06 -9.86 0.63
N CYS A 130 -0.70 -8.78 1.32
CA CYS A 130 0.59 -8.65 1.97
C CYS A 130 0.81 -9.75 3.02
N GLU A 131 -0.20 -10.07 3.83
CA GLU A 131 -0.15 -11.17 4.79
C GLU A 131 0.10 -12.52 4.11
N LEU A 132 -0.61 -12.78 3.02
CA LEU A 132 -0.42 -13.99 2.21
C LEU A 132 0.98 -14.09 1.60
N LEU A 133 1.54 -12.95 1.16
CA LEU A 133 2.91 -12.87 0.67
C LEU A 133 3.93 -13.14 1.76
N LEU A 134 3.76 -12.58 2.96
CA LEU A 134 4.63 -12.82 4.10
C LEU A 134 4.67 -14.31 4.44
N ARG A 135 3.51 -14.98 4.53
CA ARG A 135 3.41 -16.44 4.73
C ARG A 135 4.16 -17.22 3.66
N SER A 136 4.04 -16.79 2.41
CA SER A 136 4.70 -17.45 1.28
C SER A 136 6.22 -17.29 1.32
N ILE A 137 6.70 -16.12 1.75
CA ILE A 137 8.14 -15.83 1.92
C ILE A 137 8.70 -16.66 3.08
N GLU A 138 8.00 -16.75 4.22
CA GLU A 138 8.41 -17.59 5.35
C GLU A 138 8.49 -19.06 4.96
N GLN A 139 7.49 -19.57 4.25
CA GLN A 139 7.50 -20.93 3.72
C GLN A 139 8.67 -21.14 2.75
N THR A 140 8.93 -20.18 1.86
CA THR A 140 10.07 -20.23 0.94
C THR A 140 11.41 -20.28 1.68
N ARG A 141 11.55 -19.50 2.77
CA ARG A 141 12.75 -19.52 3.63
C ARG A 141 12.91 -20.87 4.32
N SER A 142 11.83 -21.47 4.82
CA SER A 142 11.83 -22.80 5.43
C SER A 142 12.25 -23.87 4.43
N ASP A 143 11.70 -23.84 3.22
CA ASP A 143 12.09 -24.76 2.15
C ASP A 143 13.54 -24.55 1.70
N TYR A 144 14.04 -23.31 1.70
CA TYR A 144 15.44 -23.03 1.44
C TYR A 144 16.39 -23.62 2.50
N GLN A 145 15.96 -23.79 3.76
CA GLN A 145 16.79 -24.48 4.76
C GLN A 145 17.04 -25.95 4.39
N LYS A 146 16.11 -26.60 3.68
CA LYS A 146 16.31 -27.96 3.14
C LYS A 146 17.42 -27.96 2.08
N ILE A 147 17.39 -27.00 1.16
CA ILE A 147 18.46 -26.81 0.16
C ILE A 147 19.81 -26.56 0.85
N LYS A 148 19.85 -25.71 1.88
CA LYS A 148 21.06 -25.43 2.65
C LYS A 148 21.62 -26.69 3.33
N ARG A 149 20.76 -27.57 3.83
CA ARG A 149 21.15 -28.88 4.39
C ARG A 149 21.80 -29.76 3.32
N VAL A 150 21.18 -29.86 2.14
CA VAL A 150 21.74 -30.61 1.01
C VAL A 150 23.11 -30.07 0.61
N ILE A 151 23.26 -28.76 0.47
CA ILE A 151 24.56 -28.13 0.16
C ILE A 151 25.63 -28.50 1.20
N LYS A 152 25.26 -28.52 2.49
CA LYS A 152 26.18 -28.92 3.57
C LYS A 152 26.58 -30.39 3.45
N MET A 153 25.64 -31.28 3.09
CA MET A 153 25.92 -32.70 2.85
C MET A 153 26.83 -32.88 1.64
N SER A 154 26.52 -32.23 0.51
CA SER A 154 27.32 -32.30 -0.73
C SER A 154 28.76 -31.87 -0.51
N LYS A 155 29.00 -30.79 0.25
CA LYS A 155 30.36 -30.36 0.59
C LYS A 155 31.17 -31.40 1.35
N ARG A 156 30.55 -32.10 2.31
CA ARG A 156 31.26 -33.14 3.07
C ARG A 156 31.71 -34.28 2.16
N VAL A 157 30.86 -34.67 1.20
CA VAL A 157 31.21 -35.70 0.23
C VAL A 157 32.30 -35.22 -0.73
N LEU A 158 32.19 -34.00 -1.27
CA LEU A 158 33.16 -33.44 -2.22
C LEU A 158 34.55 -33.16 -1.60
N VAL A 159 34.62 -32.87 -0.30
CA VAL A 159 35.92 -32.66 0.39
C VAL A 159 36.61 -33.98 0.71
N ASN A 160 35.84 -35.02 1.05
CA ASN A 160 36.39 -36.34 1.39
C ASN A 160 36.87 -37.13 0.17
N ASP A 161 36.54 -36.69 -1.05
CA ASP A 161 36.96 -37.32 -2.32
C ASP A 161 38.45 -37.09 -2.63
N HIS A 162 39.08 -36.08 -2.03
CA HIS A 162 40.45 -35.67 -2.36
C HIS A 162 41.57 -36.29 -1.49
N ASP A 163 41.27 -37.05 -0.43
CA ASP A 163 42.24 -37.28 0.66
C ASP A 163 42.56 -38.74 1.02
N TYR A 164 42.14 -39.77 0.28
CA TYR A 164 42.33 -41.17 0.73
C TYR A 164 42.85 -42.15 -0.32
N HIS A 165 44.05 -42.69 -0.04
CA HIS A 165 44.72 -43.75 -0.82
C HIS A 165 44.82 -45.11 -0.09
N ASN A 166 44.26 -45.27 1.12
CA ASN A 166 44.65 -46.36 2.02
C ASN A 166 43.61 -47.46 2.34
N ASN A 167 42.34 -47.39 1.90
CA ASN A 167 41.45 -48.56 1.94
C ASN A 167 40.17 -48.36 1.07
N PRO A 168 40.07 -48.97 -0.13
CA PRO A 168 39.04 -48.63 -1.12
C PRO A 168 37.64 -49.22 -0.82
N ASP A 169 37.55 -50.42 -0.22
CA ASP A 169 36.29 -51.19 -0.25
C ASP A 169 35.22 -50.68 0.75
N HIS A 170 35.60 -50.29 1.96
CA HIS A 170 34.66 -49.75 2.96
C HIS A 170 34.31 -48.28 2.74
N HIS A 171 35.14 -47.53 2.01
CA HIS A 171 34.92 -46.11 1.73
C HIS A 171 33.88 -45.89 0.63
N GLN A 172 33.91 -46.74 -0.39
CA GLN A 172 33.01 -46.62 -1.53
C GLN A 172 31.55 -46.78 -1.11
N GLU A 173 31.24 -47.75 -0.24
CA GLU A 173 29.87 -48.01 0.23
C GLU A 173 29.28 -46.84 1.05
N HIS A 174 30.09 -46.21 1.91
CA HIS A 174 29.68 -45.06 2.73
C HIS A 174 29.46 -43.79 1.88
N ILE A 175 30.31 -43.55 0.88
CA ILE A 175 30.12 -42.46 -0.10
C ILE A 175 28.86 -42.70 -0.93
N ASP A 176 28.61 -43.94 -1.33
CA ASP A 176 27.43 -44.34 -2.10
C ASP A 176 26.13 -44.10 -1.31
N GLN A 177 26.14 -44.44 -0.01
CA GLN A 177 25.01 -44.20 0.89
C GLN A 177 24.73 -42.71 1.07
N TYR A 178 25.77 -41.88 1.27
CA TYR A 178 25.64 -40.43 1.40
C TYR A 178 25.12 -39.79 0.11
N SER A 179 25.60 -40.25 -1.05
CA SER A 179 25.15 -39.82 -2.38
C SER A 179 23.69 -40.13 -2.60
N ARG A 180 23.25 -41.36 -2.28
CA ARG A 180 21.85 -41.76 -2.34
C ARG A 180 20.97 -40.85 -1.49
N ALA A 181 21.41 -40.49 -0.28
CA ALA A 181 20.68 -39.57 0.59
C ALA A 181 20.57 -38.15 -0.01
N ILE A 182 21.67 -37.62 -0.57
CA ILE A 182 21.69 -36.30 -1.23
C ILE A 182 20.73 -36.26 -2.42
N PHE A 183 20.78 -37.24 -3.32
CA PHE A 183 19.90 -37.27 -4.49
C PHE A 183 18.42 -37.48 -4.11
N ARG A 184 18.15 -38.21 -3.02
CA ARG A 184 16.79 -38.34 -2.47
C ARG A 184 16.25 -37.00 -1.97
N GLU A 185 17.05 -36.23 -1.25
CA GLU A 185 16.67 -34.89 -0.78
C GLU A 185 16.50 -33.90 -1.94
N LEU A 186 17.36 -33.95 -2.96
CA LEU A 186 17.21 -33.14 -4.19
C LEU A 186 15.90 -33.47 -4.92
N ALA A 187 15.55 -34.75 -5.02
CA ALA A 187 14.28 -35.17 -5.60
C ALA A 187 13.08 -34.64 -4.78
N ALA A 188 13.17 -34.69 -3.45
CA ALA A 188 12.14 -34.13 -2.57
C ALA A 188 11.99 -32.62 -2.74
N ILE A 189 13.10 -31.87 -2.91
CA ILE A 189 13.10 -30.43 -3.18
C ILE A 189 12.45 -30.12 -4.53
N ALA A 190 12.78 -30.88 -5.58
CA ALA A 190 12.20 -30.70 -6.90
C ALA A 190 10.67 -30.81 -6.90
N LEU A 191 10.11 -31.67 -6.04
CA LEU A 191 8.67 -31.88 -5.88
C LEU A 191 7.98 -30.81 -5.02
N LEU A 192 8.70 -29.90 -4.36
CA LEU A 192 8.08 -28.86 -3.54
C LEU A 192 7.27 -27.89 -4.41
N LYS A 193 6.03 -27.63 -4.01
CA LYS A 193 5.23 -26.56 -4.61
C LYS A 193 5.86 -25.22 -4.22
N ASN A 194 6.06 -24.34 -5.20
CA ASN A 194 6.57 -23.00 -4.94
C ASN A 194 5.51 -22.17 -4.20
N PRO A 195 5.76 -21.76 -2.94
CA PRO A 195 4.78 -21.05 -2.12
C PRO A 195 4.35 -19.72 -2.74
N LEU A 196 5.22 -19.06 -3.51
CA LEU A 196 4.94 -17.77 -4.15
C LEU A 196 3.95 -17.87 -5.31
N SER A 197 3.60 -19.08 -5.74
CA SER A 197 2.56 -19.30 -6.75
C SER A 197 1.15 -18.98 -6.25
N VAL A 198 1.01 -18.61 -4.96
CA VAL A 198 -0.28 -18.30 -4.34
C VAL A 198 -0.95 -17.05 -4.96
N ILE A 199 -0.15 -16.11 -5.47
CA ILE A 199 -0.66 -14.95 -6.23
C ILE A 199 -0.34 -15.17 -7.69
N SER A 200 -1.36 -15.56 -8.45
CA SER A 200 -1.18 -15.73 -9.89
C SER A 200 -1.01 -14.36 -10.59
N PRO A 201 -0.25 -14.28 -11.69
CA PRO A 201 -0.15 -13.07 -12.49
C PRO A 201 -1.50 -12.53 -12.98
N LEU A 202 -2.49 -13.40 -13.19
CA LEU A 202 -3.85 -13.05 -13.58
C LEU A 202 -4.60 -12.35 -12.43
N GLN A 203 -4.63 -12.96 -11.25
CA GLN A 203 -5.23 -12.35 -10.05
C GLN A 203 -4.63 -10.97 -9.75
N TYR A 204 -3.31 -10.82 -9.94
CA TYR A 204 -2.65 -9.53 -9.78
C TYR A 204 -3.13 -8.48 -10.80
N ARG A 205 -3.26 -8.87 -12.07
CA ARG A 205 -3.77 -7.97 -13.13
C ARG A 205 -5.18 -7.51 -12.80
N ASP A 206 -6.07 -8.43 -12.44
CA ASP A 206 -7.45 -8.13 -12.12
C ASP A 206 -7.56 -7.19 -10.91
N LEU A 207 -6.76 -7.42 -9.88
CA LEU A 207 -6.67 -6.54 -8.71
C LEU A 207 -6.21 -5.14 -9.09
N ARG A 208 -5.11 -5.05 -9.85
CA ARG A 208 -4.54 -3.78 -10.31
C ARG A 208 -5.54 -2.99 -11.14
N ASP A 209 -6.24 -3.65 -12.07
CA ASP A 209 -7.25 -3.01 -12.91
C ASP A 209 -8.42 -2.48 -12.06
N GLY A 210 -8.87 -3.26 -11.06
CA GLY A 210 -9.84 -2.82 -10.07
C GLY A 210 -9.40 -1.57 -9.31
N TYR A 211 -8.15 -1.54 -8.83
CA TYR A 211 -7.58 -0.40 -8.12
C TYR A 211 -7.43 0.84 -9.02
N MET A 212 -7.04 0.67 -10.29
CA MET A 212 -6.96 1.75 -11.27
C MET A 212 -8.35 2.36 -11.57
N VAL A 213 -9.39 1.52 -11.66
CA VAL A 213 -10.78 1.98 -11.81
C VAL A 213 -11.20 2.80 -10.59
N LEU A 214 -10.91 2.34 -9.38
CA LEU A 214 -11.22 3.06 -8.15
C LEU A 214 -10.48 4.40 -8.06
N LEU A 215 -9.18 4.42 -8.35
CA LEU A 215 -8.37 5.64 -8.39
C LEU A 215 -8.98 6.69 -9.35
N ARG A 216 -9.44 6.25 -10.53
CA ARG A 216 -10.10 7.11 -11.51
C ARG A 216 -11.42 7.66 -10.97
N LYS A 217 -12.24 6.83 -10.32
CA LYS A 217 -13.51 7.27 -9.70
C LYS A 217 -13.26 8.31 -8.59
N LEU A 218 -12.31 8.05 -7.69
CA LEU A 218 -11.92 8.96 -6.61
C LEU A 218 -11.46 10.31 -7.17
N THR A 219 -10.52 10.28 -8.12
CA THR A 219 -9.97 11.48 -8.76
C THR A 219 -11.04 12.30 -9.49
N THR A 220 -11.89 11.64 -10.28
CA THR A 220 -12.93 12.33 -11.05
C THR A 220 -14.01 12.93 -10.15
N LYS A 221 -14.43 12.22 -9.10
CA LYS A 221 -15.43 12.71 -8.14
C LYS A 221 -14.87 13.87 -7.30
N GLY A 222 -13.63 13.76 -6.79
CA GLY A 222 -12.94 14.83 -6.08
C GLY A 222 -12.82 16.11 -6.93
N LYS A 223 -12.39 15.97 -8.19
CA LYS A 223 -12.35 17.09 -9.16
C LYS A 223 -13.72 17.73 -9.39
N LYS A 224 -14.79 16.93 -9.51
CA LYS A 224 -16.17 17.43 -9.70
C LYS A 224 -16.64 18.23 -8.47
N ILE A 225 -16.38 17.76 -7.25
CA ILE A 225 -16.75 18.45 -6.01
C ILE A 225 -16.02 19.78 -5.90
N LYS A 226 -14.69 19.78 -6.08
CA LYS A 226 -13.87 21.00 -6.03
C LYS A 226 -14.31 22.05 -7.06
N ARG A 227 -14.73 21.62 -8.26
CA ARG A 227 -15.30 22.52 -9.28
C ARG A 227 -16.64 23.13 -8.83
N ARG A 228 -17.54 22.33 -8.24
CA ARG A 228 -18.84 22.80 -7.72
C ARG A 228 -18.67 23.78 -6.56
N GLU A 229 -17.71 23.55 -5.66
CA GLU A 229 -17.40 24.46 -4.56
C GLU A 229 -16.88 25.80 -5.05
N LYS A 230 -15.98 25.80 -6.04
CA LYS A 230 -15.50 27.03 -6.69
C LYS A 230 -16.65 27.80 -7.34
N LEU A 231 -17.54 27.11 -8.06
CA LEU A 231 -18.71 27.74 -8.67
C LEU A 231 -19.65 28.34 -7.62
N LYS A 232 -19.96 27.61 -6.54
CA LYS A 232 -20.79 28.11 -5.44
C LYS A 232 -20.17 29.35 -4.79
N ARG A 233 -18.85 29.38 -4.63
CA ARG A 233 -18.12 30.53 -4.09
C ARG A 233 -18.22 31.75 -5.02
N LEU A 234 -18.13 31.55 -6.34
CA LEU A 234 -18.32 32.60 -7.34
C LEU A 234 -19.76 33.12 -7.35
N CYS A 235 -20.76 32.22 -7.39
CA CYS A 235 -22.17 32.59 -7.32
C CYS A 235 -22.51 33.35 -6.04
N LYS A 236 -21.90 32.99 -4.90
CA LYS A 236 -22.08 33.72 -3.63
C LYS A 236 -21.52 35.14 -3.70
N LYS A 237 -20.36 35.34 -4.34
CA LYS A 237 -19.77 36.68 -4.56
C LYS A 237 -20.66 37.54 -5.46
N VAL A 238 -21.11 36.99 -6.60
CA VAL A 238 -21.94 37.72 -7.57
C VAL A 238 -23.34 37.99 -7.02
N GLY A 239 -23.97 37.00 -6.37
CA GLY A 239 -25.30 37.15 -5.78
C GLY A 239 -25.34 38.18 -4.65
N GLY A 240 -24.27 38.29 -3.85
CA GLY A 240 -24.13 39.35 -2.86
C GLY A 240 -24.09 40.75 -3.47
N ALA A 241 -23.30 40.93 -4.54
CA ALA A 241 -23.23 42.20 -5.26
C ALA A 241 -24.56 42.53 -5.97
N GLY A 242 -25.19 41.55 -6.61
CA GLY A 242 -26.47 41.70 -7.28
C GLY A 242 -27.58 42.14 -6.33
N LEU A 243 -27.66 41.55 -5.14
CA LEU A 243 -28.68 41.93 -4.14
C LEU A 243 -28.57 43.41 -3.72
N VAL A 244 -27.34 43.90 -3.54
CA VAL A 244 -27.10 45.31 -3.18
C VAL A 244 -27.52 46.24 -4.33
N VAL A 245 -27.14 45.92 -5.57
CA VAL A 245 -27.52 46.72 -6.75
C VAL A 245 -29.03 46.76 -6.93
N THR A 246 -29.72 45.62 -6.80
CA THR A 246 -31.18 45.56 -6.89
C THR A 246 -31.85 46.37 -5.78
N HIS A 247 -31.32 46.33 -4.55
CA HIS A 247 -31.87 47.13 -3.45
C HIS A 247 -31.70 48.63 -3.72
N ILE A 248 -30.54 49.07 -4.18
CA ILE A 248 -30.29 50.48 -4.52
C ILE A 248 -31.23 50.93 -5.66
N ALA A 249 -31.35 50.14 -6.73
CA ALA A 249 -32.24 50.44 -7.84
C ALA A 249 -33.71 50.52 -7.41
N LEU A 250 -34.16 49.60 -6.55
CA LEU A 250 -35.51 49.60 -5.98
C LEU A 250 -35.76 50.84 -5.13
N SER A 251 -34.80 51.23 -4.28
CA SER A 251 -34.90 52.45 -3.47
C SER A 251 -35.00 53.71 -4.34
N ILE A 252 -34.23 53.81 -5.42
CA ILE A 252 -34.30 54.93 -6.36
C ILE A 252 -35.66 54.96 -7.09
N ALA A 253 -36.16 53.82 -7.57
CA ALA A 253 -37.45 53.74 -8.25
C ALA A 253 -38.61 54.16 -7.34
N LEU A 254 -38.60 53.73 -6.07
CA LEU A 254 -39.58 54.14 -5.07
C LEU A 254 -39.53 55.65 -4.80
N LEU A 255 -38.33 56.24 -4.78
CA LEU A 255 -38.14 57.67 -4.59
C LEU A 255 -38.72 58.48 -5.76
N VAL A 256 -38.44 58.06 -7.00
CA VAL A 256 -38.97 58.68 -8.23
C VAL A 256 -40.50 58.61 -8.25
N PHE A 257 -41.07 57.44 -7.92
CA PHE A 257 -42.51 57.27 -7.83
C PHE A 257 -43.14 58.20 -6.78
N ALA A 258 -42.52 58.34 -5.61
CA ALA A 258 -42.97 59.26 -4.57
C ALA A 258 -42.98 60.72 -5.09
N PHE A 259 -41.92 61.18 -5.76
CA PHE A 259 -41.88 62.53 -6.31
C PHE A 259 -42.91 62.77 -7.42
N HIS A 260 -43.11 61.82 -8.33
CA HIS A 260 -44.12 61.97 -9.38
C HIS A 260 -45.55 61.88 -8.85
N SER A 261 -45.79 61.13 -7.77
CA SER A 261 -47.11 61.09 -7.12
C SER A 261 -47.50 62.43 -6.47
N VAL A 262 -46.53 63.27 -6.10
CA VAL A 262 -46.79 64.65 -5.62
C VAL A 262 -47.27 65.58 -6.75
N PHE A 263 -46.95 65.28 -8.01
CA PHE A 263 -47.47 66.00 -9.19
C PHE A 263 -48.71 65.36 -9.81
N GLY A 264 -49.15 64.19 -9.30
CA GLY A 264 -50.23 63.38 -9.85
C GLY A 264 -51.44 63.22 -8.92
N ILE A 265 -51.78 64.23 -8.11
CA ILE A 265 -53.03 64.25 -7.35
C ILE A 265 -54.10 65.02 -8.14
N VAL A 266 -54.81 64.29 -9.01
CA VAL A 266 -56.26 64.50 -9.24
C VAL A 266 -56.92 63.11 -9.28
N ALA A 267 -57.65 62.80 -8.20
CA ALA A 267 -58.62 61.70 -7.97
C ALA A 267 -58.10 60.25 -8.13
N ALA A 268 -58.24 59.31 -7.20
CA ALA A 268 -58.79 59.22 -5.84
C ALA A 268 -58.19 57.93 -5.20
N PRO A 269 -58.18 57.78 -3.86
CA PRO A 269 -57.50 56.69 -3.18
C PRO A 269 -58.43 55.48 -2.99
N LEU A 270 -58.05 54.32 -3.53
CA LEU A 270 -58.60 53.04 -3.10
C LEU A 270 -57.50 52.16 -2.53
N VAL A 271 -57.58 52.10 -1.21
CA VAL A 271 -56.93 51.17 -0.29
C VAL A 271 -56.90 49.76 -0.87
N GLY A 272 -55.70 49.19 -0.87
CA GLY A 272 -55.47 47.80 -1.20
C GLY A 272 -54.13 47.32 -0.65
N CYS A 273 -53.80 47.72 0.58
CA CYS A 273 -52.82 47.02 1.39
C CYS A 273 -53.30 45.58 1.59
N SER A 274 -52.93 44.69 0.68
CA SER A 274 -52.98 43.26 0.94
C SER A 274 -51.69 42.62 0.47
N ALA A 275 -50.96 42.15 1.46
CA ALA A 275 -49.96 41.11 1.34
C ALA A 275 -48.78 41.44 0.39
N VAL A 276 -47.81 42.17 0.94
CA VAL A 276 -46.47 41.58 1.01
C VAL A 276 -46.65 40.25 1.78
N TYR A 277 -47.13 39.22 1.07
CA TYR A 277 -47.01 37.84 1.48
C TYR A 277 -45.51 37.59 1.35
N LEU A 278 -44.79 38.05 2.37
CA LEU A 278 -43.49 37.55 2.75
C LEU A 278 -43.68 36.06 2.69
N SER A 279 -43.18 35.49 1.59
CA SER A 279 -43.25 34.10 1.30
C SER A 279 -42.30 33.45 2.29
N ASN A 280 -42.77 33.32 3.54
CA ASN A 280 -42.41 32.25 4.43
C ASN A 280 -42.98 30.97 3.83
N ARG A 281 -42.56 30.66 2.59
CA ARG A 281 -42.27 29.29 2.24
C ARG A 281 -41.17 28.93 3.21
N LYS A 282 -41.59 28.40 4.37
CA LYS A 282 -40.95 27.25 4.98
C LYS A 282 -40.75 26.25 3.83
N LYS A 283 -39.69 26.45 3.04
CA LYS A 283 -38.93 25.33 2.56
C LYS A 283 -38.65 24.60 3.85
N LYS A 284 -39.38 23.51 4.07
CA LYS A 284 -38.75 22.34 4.65
C LYS A 284 -37.47 22.20 3.83
N ARG A 285 -36.41 22.87 4.29
CA ARG A 285 -35.10 22.31 4.19
C ARG A 285 -35.36 20.98 4.85
N ALA A 286 -35.50 19.93 4.05
CA ALA A 286 -34.83 18.72 4.42
C ALA A 286 -33.44 19.23 4.81
N THR A 287 -33.27 19.44 6.11
CA THR A 287 -32.02 19.19 6.76
C THR A 287 -31.74 17.76 6.33
N ASP A 288 -31.16 17.60 5.14
CA ASP A 288 -29.94 16.85 5.00
C ASP A 288 -29.07 17.46 6.09
N SER A 289 -29.25 16.95 7.30
CA SER A 289 -28.33 17.13 8.39
C SER A 289 -26.98 16.90 7.72
N PRO A 290 -26.04 17.87 7.75
CA PRO A 290 -24.71 17.57 7.24
C PRO A 290 -24.30 16.32 8.00
N ALA A 291 -24.16 15.20 7.27
CA ALA A 291 -23.70 13.95 7.84
C ALA A 291 -22.50 14.30 8.72
N PRO A 292 -22.40 13.73 9.94
CA PRO A 292 -21.42 14.15 10.93
C PRO A 292 -20.07 14.35 10.23
N GLN A 293 -19.65 15.61 10.09
CA GLN A 293 -18.45 15.92 9.33
C GLN A 293 -17.32 15.36 10.17
N LEU A 294 -16.69 14.29 9.69
CA LEU A 294 -15.48 13.76 10.30
C LEU A 294 -14.48 14.91 10.50
N PRO A 295 -13.69 14.89 11.59
CA PRO A 295 -12.60 15.84 11.75
C PRO A 295 -11.61 15.61 10.60
N GLY A 296 -11.59 16.52 9.62
CA GLY A 296 -10.73 16.34 8.44
C GLY A 296 -11.44 16.70 7.13
N GLY A 297 -11.62 18.00 6.92
CA GLY A 297 -11.84 18.55 5.59
C GLY A 297 -13.19 18.24 4.92
N GLY A 298 -13.45 18.90 3.79
CA GLY A 298 -14.63 18.61 2.97
C GLY A 298 -14.53 17.25 2.27
N LEU A 299 -15.66 16.68 1.82
CA LEU A 299 -15.67 15.42 1.05
C LEU A 299 -14.69 15.44 -0.14
N GLY A 300 -14.46 16.60 -0.76
CA GLY A 300 -13.48 16.76 -1.84
C GLY A 300 -12.04 16.51 -1.40
N GLU A 301 -11.68 16.87 -0.17
CA GLU A 301 -10.36 16.66 0.42
C GLU A 301 -10.17 15.21 0.83
N GLN A 302 -11.18 14.59 1.46
CA GLN A 302 -11.17 13.17 1.79
C GLN A 302 -10.98 12.28 0.55
N LEU A 303 -11.68 12.59 -0.55
CA LEU A 303 -11.53 11.87 -1.81
C LEU A 303 -10.16 12.11 -2.47
N ASP A 304 -9.53 13.27 -2.26
CA ASP A 304 -8.17 13.56 -2.75
C ASP A 304 -7.13 12.76 -1.98
N VAL A 305 -7.25 12.68 -0.65
CA VAL A 305 -6.41 11.84 0.21
C VAL A 305 -6.56 10.36 -0.16
N ALA A 306 -7.80 9.87 -0.28
CA ALA A 306 -8.03 8.48 -0.71
C ALA A 306 -7.48 8.19 -2.12
N ALA A 307 -7.57 9.14 -3.05
CA ALA A 307 -6.96 8.99 -4.39
C ALA A 307 -5.43 8.89 -4.30
N LYS A 308 -4.77 9.71 -3.48
CA LYS A 308 -3.33 9.64 -3.25
C LYS A 308 -2.93 8.31 -2.61
N GLY A 309 -3.68 7.85 -1.61
CA GLY A 309 -3.49 6.54 -0.98
C GLY A 309 -3.58 5.40 -1.99
N MET A 310 -4.62 5.40 -2.83
CA MET A 310 -4.76 4.40 -3.90
C MET A 310 -3.62 4.44 -4.92
N PHE A 311 -3.13 5.64 -5.27
CA PHE A 311 -2.01 5.76 -6.19
C PHE A 311 -0.73 5.15 -5.63
N ILE A 312 -0.42 5.44 -4.36
CA ILE A 312 0.73 4.85 -3.65
C ILE A 312 0.58 3.33 -3.59
N LEU A 313 -0.58 2.85 -3.15
CA LEU A 313 -0.87 1.43 -3.03
C LEU A 313 -0.64 0.65 -4.33
N ILE A 314 -1.13 1.19 -5.45
CA ILE A 314 -0.94 0.58 -6.78
C ILE A 314 0.54 0.48 -7.13
N ASN A 315 1.30 1.56 -6.91
CA ASN A 315 2.72 1.64 -7.25
C ASN A 315 3.57 0.70 -6.39
N ASP A 316 3.27 0.60 -5.10
CA ASP A 316 3.95 -0.30 -4.19
C ASP A 316 3.65 -1.76 -4.54
N PHE A 317 2.40 -2.07 -4.91
CA PHE A 317 2.02 -3.39 -5.39
C PHE A 317 2.70 -3.76 -6.73
N ASP A 318 2.82 -2.82 -7.66
CA ASP A 318 3.59 -3.00 -8.90
C ASP A 318 5.04 -3.42 -8.61
N THR A 319 5.66 -2.73 -7.65
CA THR A 319 7.03 -3.01 -7.21
C THR A 319 7.14 -4.39 -6.54
N THR A 320 6.28 -4.65 -5.56
CA THR A 320 6.23 -5.92 -4.83
C THR A 320 5.98 -7.10 -5.78
N CYS A 321 5.06 -6.98 -6.72
CA CYS A 321 4.76 -8.06 -7.65
C CYS A 321 5.90 -8.34 -8.64
N GLN A 322 6.66 -7.31 -9.03
CA GLN A 322 7.88 -7.53 -9.81
C GLN A 322 8.94 -8.31 -9.00
N MET A 323 9.11 -7.95 -7.72
CA MET A 323 10.04 -8.65 -6.83
C MET A 323 9.61 -10.11 -6.58
N VAL A 324 8.33 -10.33 -6.30
CA VAL A 324 7.75 -11.66 -6.09
C VAL A 324 7.93 -12.53 -7.34
N ARG A 325 7.73 -11.98 -8.55
CA ARG A 325 7.96 -12.72 -9.79
C ARG A 325 9.41 -13.17 -9.94
N ARG A 326 10.37 -12.26 -9.70
CA ARG A 326 11.80 -12.61 -9.76
C ARG A 326 12.15 -13.70 -8.74
N LEU A 327 11.62 -13.59 -7.53
CA LEU A 327 11.85 -14.59 -6.49
C LEU A 327 11.19 -15.93 -6.84
N HIS A 328 10.00 -15.90 -7.42
CA HIS A 328 9.30 -17.09 -7.91
C HIS A 328 10.11 -17.80 -8.99
N ASP A 329 10.57 -17.07 -10.02
CA ASP A 329 11.38 -17.60 -11.11
C ASP A 329 12.68 -18.23 -10.59
N GLU A 330 13.32 -17.60 -9.61
CA GLU A 330 14.54 -18.12 -8.97
C GLU A 330 14.29 -19.42 -8.17
N VAL A 331 13.16 -19.51 -7.47
CA VAL A 331 12.76 -20.73 -6.75
C VAL A 331 12.47 -21.86 -7.74
N GLU A 332 11.75 -21.60 -8.84
CA GLU A 332 11.52 -22.61 -9.89
C GLU A 332 12.82 -23.03 -10.58
N HIS A 333 13.71 -22.09 -10.86
CA HIS A 333 15.02 -22.38 -11.42
C HIS A 333 15.80 -23.35 -10.52
N ARG A 334 15.86 -23.08 -9.21
CA ARG A 334 16.56 -23.96 -8.25
C ARG A 334 15.95 -25.35 -8.18
N LYS A 335 14.62 -25.47 -8.24
CA LYS A 335 13.94 -26.76 -8.29
C LYS A 335 14.29 -27.54 -9.55
N SER A 336 14.30 -26.87 -10.71
CA SER A 336 14.72 -27.45 -11.99
C SER A 336 16.15 -27.99 -11.92
N VAL A 337 17.10 -27.21 -11.38
CA VAL A 337 18.49 -27.70 -11.23
C VAL A 337 18.56 -28.88 -10.26
N ALA A 338 17.81 -28.85 -9.15
CA ALA A 338 17.73 -29.97 -8.20
C ALA A 338 17.16 -31.25 -8.87
N GLU A 339 16.13 -31.11 -9.71
CA GLU A 339 15.54 -32.20 -10.48
C GLU A 339 16.55 -32.83 -11.45
N ILE A 340 17.27 -32.00 -12.21
CA ILE A 340 18.32 -32.45 -13.13
C ILE A 340 19.41 -33.22 -12.37
N CYS A 341 19.83 -32.72 -11.21
CA CYS A 341 20.83 -33.40 -10.37
C CYS A 341 20.32 -34.74 -9.85
N ALA A 342 19.08 -34.78 -9.33
CA ALA A 342 18.45 -35.98 -8.79
C ALA A 342 18.26 -37.08 -9.84
N ARG A 343 17.89 -36.69 -11.08
CA ARG A 343 17.68 -37.62 -12.19
C ARG A 343 18.97 -38.22 -12.73
N ASN A 344 20.00 -37.39 -12.91
CA ASN A 344 21.25 -37.81 -13.52
C ASN A 344 22.20 -38.52 -12.54
N ARG A 345 22.10 -38.23 -11.24
CA ARG A 345 22.94 -38.80 -10.18
C ARG A 345 24.46 -38.67 -10.42
N LYS A 346 24.87 -37.68 -11.20
CA LYS A 346 26.28 -37.40 -11.52
C LYS A 346 26.87 -36.42 -10.50
N PHE A 347 28.06 -36.74 -10.00
CA PHE A 347 28.76 -35.93 -9.00
C PHE A 347 29.25 -34.58 -9.55
N GLU A 348 29.56 -34.52 -10.85
CA GLU A 348 29.96 -33.28 -11.52
C GLU A 348 28.81 -32.26 -11.47
N LEU A 349 27.57 -32.71 -11.71
CA LEU A 349 26.38 -31.89 -11.62
C LEU A 349 26.10 -31.45 -10.18
N LEU A 350 26.39 -32.31 -9.19
CA LEU A 350 26.28 -31.96 -7.78
C LEU A 350 27.29 -30.86 -7.39
N ARG A 351 28.50 -30.91 -7.93
CA ARG A 351 29.54 -29.88 -7.75
C ARG A 351 29.12 -28.56 -8.39
N GLU A 352 28.61 -28.60 -9.62
CA GLU A 352 28.08 -27.42 -10.32
C GLU A 352 26.88 -26.81 -9.60
N PHE A 353 25.91 -27.61 -9.16
CA PHE A 353 24.78 -27.16 -8.34
C PHE A 353 25.24 -26.47 -7.05
N THR A 354 26.21 -27.09 -6.37
CA THR A 354 26.77 -26.59 -5.11
C THR A 354 27.51 -25.26 -5.32
N ALA A 355 28.24 -25.11 -6.43
CA ALA A 355 28.92 -23.87 -6.82
C ALA A 355 27.93 -22.77 -7.27
N HIS A 356 26.96 -23.12 -8.11
CA HIS A 356 25.93 -22.23 -8.66
C HIS A 356 25.08 -21.60 -7.55
N ILE A 357 24.60 -22.41 -6.59
CA ILE A 357 23.76 -21.89 -5.49
C ILE A 357 24.58 -21.08 -4.47
N MET A 358 25.86 -21.41 -4.27
CA MET A 358 26.71 -20.67 -3.34
C MET A 358 27.06 -19.25 -3.79
N ASN A 359 27.14 -19.00 -5.10
CA ASN A 359 27.39 -17.67 -5.64
C ASN A 359 26.19 -16.70 -5.47
N ILE A 360 25.00 -17.22 -5.14
CA ILE A 360 23.76 -16.43 -5.02
C ILE A 360 23.46 -16.07 -3.55
N LYS A 361 24.43 -16.24 -2.63
CA LYS A 361 24.32 -15.89 -1.20
C LYS A 361 23.92 -14.45 -0.88
N THR A 362 23.83 -13.55 -1.86
CA THR A 362 23.63 -12.11 -1.68
C THR A 362 22.17 -11.62 -1.67
N TRP A 363 21.17 -12.50 -1.71
CA TRP A 363 19.77 -12.08 -1.90
C TRP A 363 18.80 -12.33 -0.74
N PHE A 364 19.26 -12.89 0.39
CA PHE A 364 18.43 -13.06 1.59
C PHE A 364 19.07 -12.45 2.82
#